data_AF-A0A8J1MYY4-F1
#
_entry.id   AF-A0A8J1MYY4-F1
#
_cell.length_a   1.000
_cell.length_b   1.000
_cell.length_c   1.000
_cell.angle_alpha   90.00
_cell.angle_beta   90.00
_cell.angle_gamma   90.00
#
_symmetry.space_group_name_H-M   'P 1'
#
loop_
_entity.id
_entity.type
_entity.pdbx_description
1 polymer ?
#
loop_
_entity_poly.entity_id
_entity_poly.type
_entity_poly.pdbx_seq_one_letter_code
_entity_poly.pdbx_strand_id
1 'polypeptide(L)'
;MKEKQRRDEFIHEAFVKNTVRDTKEDLEILRRTRTMVETAIKNKKIFTMQGGYAVQKSCLLKRGWVEKVSMKTGEDARKEEGIEIIKAKLLCNEEPNLIWIARSDMVDYSLLKKDQLINNFCNTKCFTTKVGLCNLLGEMRWNADVDPYSFIPRCYKLGKEEEKQEFIGKRSTHKGRVGLEVLSTAMQICETHLNNLEHNDIDQKESKPMSPKFWKEFLRDYYRVIHDGASIDHAHLYAEQCRYLLNKLEAVFPQLDTEGGRNIWIVKPGAKSQGKGITCKDNLERILSAVDCDPVLVDEDLCVVQKYIERPLLIHGTKFDVRQWFLVTDWNPLTIWFYNRCYLRFSSQCFSLENLHSSVHLCNNAVQKHYKNSPKRHPDLPKENMWFDHQFNDYLQKIGATNAWDEIILPGMKEIIIQTMKTAQDKVDHRKNAFHLYGADFMFGENFQPWLIEINASPALSKSTSVNSILSAQVQEDILRVVLDRKQDSECYVGNFELLYKQKPVPCSGTSQTGWQPWDNTLGTMRRQELEELILATLRKWCRNRGIAPEGKKKTEIIALLLPLLPSDAETVTSESAVAGAPEMV
;
A
#
# COMPACT_ATOMS: atom_id res chain seq x y z
N MET A 1 -26.97 45.62 8.51
CA MET A 1 -26.78 46.87 7.74
C MET A 1 -25.64 47.72 8.31
N LYS A 2 -25.64 48.07 9.60
CA LYS A 2 -24.58 48.88 10.27
C LYS A 2 -23.18 48.27 10.23
N GLU A 3 -23.07 46.95 10.35
CA GLU A 3 -21.77 46.25 10.34
C GLU A 3 -21.14 46.17 8.94
N LYS A 4 -22.00 46.05 7.91
CA LYS A 4 -21.62 46.14 6.49
C LYS A 4 -21.07 47.54 6.18
N GLN A 5 -21.75 48.58 6.66
CA GLN A 5 -21.38 49.97 6.45
C GLN A 5 -20.05 50.35 7.14
N ARG A 6 -19.81 49.87 8.37
CA ARG A 6 -18.52 50.04 9.08
C ARG A 6 -17.35 49.33 8.41
N ARG A 7 -17.57 48.11 7.89
CA ARG A 7 -16.55 47.39 7.12
C ARG A 7 -16.19 48.14 5.82
N ASP A 8 -17.18 48.77 5.20
CA ASP A 8 -17.01 49.52 3.95
C ASP A 8 -16.19 50.79 4.16
N GLU A 9 -16.46 51.53 5.25
CA GLU A 9 -15.65 52.69 5.66
C GLU A 9 -14.22 52.29 6.02
N PHE A 10 -14.01 51.19 6.75
CA PHE A 10 -12.67 50.72 7.13
C PHE A 10 -11.82 50.29 5.93
N ILE A 11 -12.41 49.57 4.97
CA ILE A 11 -11.69 49.15 3.76
C ILE A 11 -11.41 50.35 2.85
N HIS A 12 -12.36 51.28 2.74
CA HIS A 12 -12.17 52.54 2.02
C HIS A 12 -11.03 53.37 2.65
N GLU A 13 -11.03 53.56 3.98
CA GLU A 13 -9.94 54.25 4.68
C GLU A 13 -8.58 53.56 4.50
N ALA A 14 -8.54 52.22 4.56
CA ALA A 14 -7.29 51.47 4.45
C ALA A 14 -6.69 51.46 3.03
N PHE A 15 -7.46 51.83 2.01
CA PHE A 15 -7.00 51.90 0.62
C PHE A 15 -6.71 53.35 0.20
N VAL A 16 -7.62 54.27 0.51
CA VAL A 16 -7.57 55.67 0.07
C VAL A 16 -6.48 56.48 0.77
N LYS A 17 -6.11 56.17 2.02
CA LYS A 17 -5.04 56.92 2.71
C LYS A 17 -3.62 56.53 2.28
N ASN A 18 -3.40 55.36 1.67
CA ASN A 18 -2.06 54.84 1.38
C ASN A 18 -1.73 54.69 -0.11
N THR A 19 -2.65 55.02 -1.03
CA THR A 19 -2.39 55.04 -2.47
C THR A 19 -2.59 56.46 -3.02
N VAL A 20 -1.52 57.05 -3.54
CA VAL A 20 -1.50 58.39 -4.16
C VAL A 20 -2.18 58.39 -5.55
N ARG A 21 -3.10 57.45 -5.80
CA ARG A 21 -3.79 57.32 -7.09
C ARG A 21 -5.28 57.24 -6.84
N ASP A 22 -5.95 58.36 -7.07
CA ASP A 22 -7.40 58.43 -7.18
C ASP A 22 -7.76 58.09 -8.62
N THR A 23 -8.27 56.88 -8.86
CA THR A 23 -8.90 56.55 -10.14
C THR A 23 -10.15 55.69 -9.91
N LYS A 24 -11.25 56.05 -10.57
CA LYS A 24 -12.54 55.31 -10.61
C LYS A 24 -12.38 53.79 -10.87
N GLU A 25 -11.27 53.40 -11.50
CA GLU A 25 -10.87 52.02 -11.78
C GLU A 25 -10.55 51.21 -10.50
N ASP A 26 -9.87 51.80 -9.52
CA ASP A 26 -9.55 51.14 -8.25
C ASP A 26 -10.81 50.82 -7.43
N LEU A 27 -11.79 51.74 -7.43
CA LEU A 27 -13.10 51.52 -6.81
C LEU A 27 -13.90 50.42 -7.51
N GLU A 28 -13.80 50.32 -8.83
CA GLU A 28 -14.46 49.26 -9.61
C GLU A 28 -13.81 47.89 -9.36
N ILE A 29 -12.47 47.84 -9.31
CA ILE A 29 -11.72 46.63 -8.93
C ILE A 29 -12.12 46.17 -7.52
N LEU A 30 -12.24 47.10 -6.57
CA LEU A 30 -12.66 46.80 -5.20
C LEU A 30 -14.09 46.26 -5.15
N ARG A 31 -15.03 46.90 -5.86
CA ARG A 31 -16.42 46.41 -5.95
C ARG A 31 -16.50 45.01 -6.54
N ARG A 32 -15.83 44.77 -7.67
CA ARG A 32 -15.77 43.46 -8.33
C ARG A 32 -15.16 42.39 -7.41
N THR A 33 -14.03 42.71 -6.76
CA THR A 33 -13.35 41.81 -5.82
C THR A 33 -14.26 41.46 -4.65
N ARG A 34 -14.96 42.46 -4.09
CA ARG A 34 -15.91 42.26 -3.01
C ARG A 34 -17.08 41.36 -3.43
N THR A 35 -17.72 41.65 -4.57
CA THR A 35 -18.83 40.83 -5.08
C THR A 35 -18.39 39.38 -5.30
N MET A 36 -17.19 39.18 -5.84
CA MET A 36 -16.59 37.85 -5.99
C MET A 36 -16.40 37.15 -4.64
N VAL A 37 -15.83 37.83 -3.64
CA VAL A 37 -15.63 37.26 -2.28
C VAL A 37 -16.96 36.97 -1.58
N GLU A 38 -17.91 37.90 -1.58
CA GLU A 38 -19.24 37.70 -0.99
C GLU A 38 -19.99 36.53 -1.65
N THR A 39 -19.85 36.38 -2.97
CA THR A 39 -20.41 35.23 -3.71
C THR A 39 -19.73 33.92 -3.32
N ALA A 40 -18.40 33.93 -3.14
CA ALA A 40 -17.65 32.77 -2.70
C ALA A 40 -18.01 32.35 -1.27
N ILE A 41 -18.16 33.30 -0.34
CA ILE A 41 -18.64 33.05 1.02
C ILE A 41 -20.04 32.41 0.98
N LYS A 42 -20.97 33.03 0.25
CA LYS A 42 -22.36 32.53 0.12
C LYS A 42 -22.42 31.11 -0.45
N ASN A 43 -21.57 30.80 -1.42
CA ASN A 43 -21.55 29.51 -2.10
C ASN A 43 -20.59 28.49 -1.48
N LYS A 44 -19.98 28.78 -0.32
CA LYS A 44 -18.96 27.93 0.32
C LYS A 44 -17.80 27.55 -0.62
N LYS A 45 -17.29 28.52 -1.38
CA LYS A 45 -16.19 28.37 -2.35
C LYS A 45 -14.92 29.10 -1.90
N ILE A 46 -14.57 29.00 -0.63
CA ILE A 46 -13.29 29.50 -0.12
C ILE A 46 -12.32 28.32 -0.03
N PHE A 47 -11.10 28.47 -0.52
CA PHE A 47 -10.07 27.44 -0.36
C PHE A 47 -8.78 28.01 0.23
N THR A 48 -7.98 27.16 0.85
CA THR A 48 -6.58 27.46 1.17
C THR A 48 -5.69 26.34 0.65
N MET A 49 -4.48 26.70 0.24
CA MET A 49 -3.56 25.79 -0.43
C MET A 49 -2.14 26.01 0.05
N GLN A 50 -1.52 24.94 0.54
CA GLN A 50 -0.13 24.94 0.95
C GLN A 50 0.69 24.01 0.03
N GLY A 51 1.64 24.58 -0.70
CA GLY A 51 2.54 23.86 -1.61
C GLY A 51 2.48 24.34 -3.06
N GLY A 52 3.33 23.77 -3.91
CA GLY A 52 3.51 24.16 -5.32
C GLY A 52 2.43 23.62 -6.27
N TYR A 53 1.14 23.83 -5.98
CA TYR A 53 0.01 23.25 -6.73
C TYR A 53 -0.64 24.25 -7.71
N ALA A 54 0.15 24.81 -8.63
CA ALA A 54 -0.32 25.85 -9.55
C ALA A 54 -1.49 25.42 -10.45
N VAL A 55 -1.51 24.16 -10.90
CA VAL A 55 -2.60 23.61 -11.72
C VAL A 55 -3.89 23.55 -10.91
N GLN A 56 -3.82 22.96 -9.71
CA GLN A 56 -4.95 22.88 -8.78
C GLN A 56 -5.55 24.25 -8.48
N LYS A 57 -4.69 25.22 -8.15
CA LYS A 57 -5.07 26.62 -7.90
C LYS A 57 -5.80 27.21 -9.11
N SER A 58 -5.23 27.11 -10.31
CA SER A 58 -5.87 27.61 -11.54
C SER A 58 -7.24 26.97 -11.79
N CYS A 59 -7.37 25.67 -11.57
CA CYS A 59 -8.62 24.93 -11.78
C CYS A 59 -9.73 25.31 -10.77
N LEU A 60 -9.36 25.63 -9.53
CA LEU A 60 -10.27 26.14 -8.51
C LEU A 60 -10.75 27.56 -8.84
N LEU A 61 -9.83 28.46 -9.21
CA LEU A 61 -10.15 29.83 -9.60
C LEU A 61 -11.12 29.86 -10.79
N LYS A 62 -10.92 29.01 -11.80
CA LYS A 62 -11.86 28.84 -12.94
C LYS A 62 -13.26 28.36 -12.52
N ARG A 63 -13.38 27.66 -11.39
CA ARG A 63 -14.65 27.20 -10.81
C ARG A 63 -15.30 28.26 -9.90
N GLY A 64 -14.76 29.48 -9.87
CA GLY A 64 -15.24 30.59 -9.05
C GLY A 64 -14.91 30.45 -7.57
N TRP A 65 -13.87 29.68 -7.23
CA TRP A 65 -13.33 29.63 -5.87
C TRP A 65 -12.41 30.80 -5.60
N VAL A 66 -12.35 31.25 -4.34
CA VAL A 66 -11.46 32.32 -3.90
C VAL A 66 -10.49 31.77 -2.87
N GLU A 67 -9.21 32.08 -3.06
CA GLU A 67 -8.14 31.65 -2.16
C GLU A 67 -8.11 32.53 -0.91
N LYS A 68 -8.05 31.90 0.26
CA LYS A 68 -7.66 32.51 1.52
C LYS A 68 -6.16 32.32 1.72
N VAL A 69 -5.41 33.41 1.58
CA VAL A 69 -3.98 33.49 1.85
C VAL A 69 -3.77 34.07 3.25
N SER A 70 -2.87 33.46 4.03
CA SER A 70 -2.44 34.06 5.29
C SER A 70 -1.58 35.30 5.00
N MET A 71 -1.92 36.45 5.58
CA MET A 71 -1.10 37.65 5.44
C MET A 71 0.32 37.38 5.93
N LYS A 72 1.32 37.63 5.08
CA LYS A 72 2.72 37.60 5.50
C LYS A 72 2.98 38.77 6.44
N THR A 73 3.75 38.55 7.50
CA THR A 73 4.22 39.62 8.40
C THR A 73 5.55 40.18 7.88
N GLY A 74 5.79 41.49 8.05
CA GLY A 74 7.08 42.12 7.73
C GLY A 74 7.23 42.65 6.28
N GLU A 75 8.47 42.68 5.78
CA GLU A 75 8.83 43.30 4.48
C GLU A 75 8.14 42.70 3.26
N ASP A 76 7.75 41.44 3.31
CA ASP A 76 7.04 40.74 2.22
C ASP A 76 5.59 41.23 2.04
N ALA A 77 4.96 41.80 3.08
CA ALA A 77 3.63 42.40 2.97
C ALA A 77 3.62 43.61 2.02
N ARG A 78 4.78 44.27 1.84
CA ARG A 78 4.93 45.42 0.94
C ARG A 78 4.93 45.04 -0.55
N LYS A 79 5.02 43.74 -0.88
CA LYS A 79 5.02 43.22 -2.26
C LYS A 79 3.65 42.73 -2.75
N GLU A 80 2.65 42.62 -1.86
CA GLU A 80 1.32 42.13 -2.26
C GLU A 80 0.53 43.24 -2.97
N GLU A 81 0.04 42.94 -4.17
CA GLU A 81 -0.79 43.85 -4.97
C GLU A 81 -2.18 44.05 -4.33
N GLY A 82 -2.78 45.22 -4.55
CA GLY A 82 -3.99 45.68 -3.83
C GLY A 82 -5.17 44.70 -3.80
N ILE A 83 -5.38 43.88 -4.84
CA ILE A 83 -6.48 42.89 -4.91
C ILE A 83 -6.31 41.77 -3.88
N GLU A 84 -5.09 41.25 -3.71
CA GLU A 84 -4.84 40.14 -2.77
C GLU A 84 -4.98 40.60 -1.33
N ILE A 85 -4.56 41.83 -1.02
CA ILE A 85 -4.78 42.47 0.29
C ILE A 85 -6.28 42.59 0.58
N ILE A 86 -7.09 43.00 -0.41
CA ILE A 86 -8.55 43.12 -0.24
C ILE A 86 -9.17 41.75 0.05
N LYS A 87 -8.80 40.70 -0.72
CA LYS A 87 -9.28 39.33 -0.48
C LYS A 87 -8.92 38.86 0.93
N ALA A 88 -7.65 39.02 1.33
CA ALA A 88 -7.17 38.61 2.64
C ALA A 88 -7.92 39.32 3.79
N LYS A 89 -8.20 40.62 3.66
CA LYS A 89 -9.00 41.38 4.62
C LYS A 89 -10.46 40.93 4.66
N LEU A 90 -11.09 40.70 3.52
CA LEU A 90 -12.49 40.27 3.44
C LEU A 90 -12.68 38.85 4.00
N LEU A 91 -11.69 37.98 3.82
CA LEU A 91 -11.71 36.58 4.25
C LEU A 91 -11.09 36.35 5.65
N CYS A 92 -10.68 37.40 6.37
CA CYS A 92 -9.93 37.25 7.62
C CYS A 92 -10.65 36.36 8.65
N ASN A 93 -11.96 36.56 8.79
CA ASN A 93 -12.83 35.84 9.73
C ASN A 93 -13.57 34.64 9.10
N GLU A 94 -13.35 34.37 7.82
CA GLU A 94 -14.02 33.28 7.11
C GLU A 94 -13.14 32.04 7.08
N GLU A 95 -13.70 30.86 7.35
CA GLU A 95 -12.94 29.61 7.25
C GLU A 95 -12.95 29.03 5.83
N PRO A 96 -11.85 28.41 5.37
CA PRO A 96 -11.81 27.76 4.07
C PRO A 96 -12.73 26.53 4.06
N ASN A 97 -13.44 26.33 2.96
CA ASN A 97 -14.29 25.16 2.72
C ASN A 97 -13.50 24.00 2.09
N LEU A 98 -12.41 24.31 1.36
CA LEU A 98 -11.45 23.33 0.84
C LEU A 98 -10.06 23.63 1.38
N ILE A 99 -9.43 22.62 1.97
CA ILE A 99 -8.08 22.69 2.52
C ILE A 99 -7.20 21.73 1.71
N TRP A 100 -6.22 22.29 1.01
CA TRP A 100 -5.28 21.53 0.22
C TRP A 100 -3.87 21.62 0.81
N ILE A 101 -3.37 20.50 1.34
CA ILE A 101 -2.06 20.42 1.99
C ILE A 101 -1.19 19.35 1.37
N ALA A 102 0.12 19.54 1.47
CA ALA A 102 1.10 18.59 0.93
C ALA A 102 1.33 17.37 1.83
N ARG A 103 1.12 17.49 3.14
CA ARG A 103 1.30 16.41 4.11
C ARG A 103 0.21 16.47 5.16
N SER A 104 -0.23 15.30 5.62
CA SER A 104 -1.32 15.18 6.60
C SER A 104 -0.98 15.77 7.97
N ASP A 105 0.30 15.84 8.36
CA ASP A 105 0.77 16.38 9.65
C ASP A 105 0.77 17.92 9.71
N MET A 106 0.45 18.60 8.60
CA MET A 106 0.40 20.07 8.53
C MET A 106 -0.92 20.65 9.08
N VAL A 107 -1.89 19.80 9.42
CA VAL A 107 -3.22 20.20 9.89
C VAL A 107 -3.63 19.33 11.08
N ASP A 108 -4.15 19.98 12.11
CA ASP A 108 -4.84 19.31 13.20
C ASP A 108 -6.28 18.99 12.78
N TYR A 109 -6.58 17.70 12.61
CA TYR A 109 -7.90 17.23 12.19
C TYR A 109 -9.00 17.49 13.22
N SER A 110 -8.64 17.67 14.50
CA SER A 110 -9.60 17.97 15.58
C SER A 110 -10.22 19.37 15.42
N LEU A 111 -9.52 20.28 14.75
CA LEU A 111 -9.96 21.65 14.50
C LEU A 111 -10.83 21.78 13.24
N LEU A 112 -10.97 20.73 12.43
CA LEU A 112 -11.69 20.79 11.16
C LEU A 112 -13.20 20.55 11.32
N LYS A 113 -14.01 21.52 10.88
CA LYS A 113 -15.47 21.40 10.82
C LYS A 113 -15.92 20.34 9.81
N LYS A 114 -16.99 19.61 10.14
CA LYS A 114 -17.47 18.43 9.37
C LYS A 114 -17.73 18.69 7.88
N ASP A 115 -18.09 19.92 7.50
CA ASP A 115 -18.36 20.31 6.12
C ASP A 115 -17.13 20.78 5.33
N GLN A 116 -15.98 20.95 6.00
CA GLN A 116 -14.72 21.27 5.33
C GLN A 116 -14.16 20.04 4.60
N LEU A 117 -13.80 20.26 3.35
CA LEU A 117 -13.18 19.29 2.46
C LEU A 117 -11.66 19.33 2.58
N ILE A 118 -11.00 18.17 2.72
CA ILE A 118 -9.54 18.06 2.83
C ILE A 118 -8.99 16.96 1.90
N ASN A 119 -7.82 17.21 1.31
CA ASN A 119 -7.18 16.30 0.34
C ASN A 119 -6.30 15.20 0.97
N ASN A 120 -6.49 14.89 2.25
CA ASN A 120 -5.79 13.83 2.96
C ASN A 120 -6.71 13.12 3.97
N PHE A 121 -6.45 11.84 4.19
CA PHE A 121 -6.95 11.11 5.36
C PHE A 121 -5.88 11.08 6.46
N CYS A 122 -6.31 11.04 7.72
CA CYS A 122 -5.43 10.75 8.83
C CYS A 122 -5.05 9.26 8.87
N ASN A 123 -3.88 8.96 9.43
CA ASN A 123 -3.39 7.60 9.71
C ASN A 123 -3.38 6.61 8.52
N THR A 124 -2.87 7.01 7.36
CA THR A 124 -2.74 6.12 6.18
C THR A 124 -1.43 5.33 6.15
N LYS A 125 -0.65 5.36 7.22
CA LYS A 125 0.70 4.77 7.29
C LYS A 125 0.69 3.25 7.15
N CYS A 126 -0.43 2.58 7.46
CA CYS A 126 -0.61 1.14 7.39
C CYS A 126 -0.46 0.55 5.97
N PHE A 127 -0.56 1.34 4.90
CA PHE A 127 -0.25 0.88 3.53
C PHE A 127 0.65 1.84 2.74
N THR A 128 0.84 3.08 3.23
CA THR A 128 1.69 4.08 2.55
C THR A 128 3.15 4.08 3.02
N THR A 129 3.46 3.32 4.06
CA THR A 129 4.84 3.06 4.51
C THR A 129 5.24 1.64 4.20
N LYS A 130 6.54 1.38 4.06
CA LYS A 130 7.05 0.04 3.77
C LYS A 130 6.76 -0.94 4.91
N VAL A 131 7.01 -0.49 6.14
CA VAL A 131 6.75 -1.27 7.35
C VAL A 131 5.26 -1.49 7.54
N GLY A 132 4.45 -0.44 7.33
CA GLY A 132 2.98 -0.55 7.39
C GLY A 132 2.45 -1.57 6.39
N LEU A 133 2.84 -1.45 5.11
CA LEU A 133 2.43 -2.41 4.09
C LEU A 133 2.88 -3.82 4.44
N CYS A 134 4.11 -4.01 4.91
CA CYS A 134 4.62 -5.31 5.38
C CYS A 134 3.76 -5.90 6.52
N ASN A 135 3.34 -5.08 7.48
CA ASN A 135 2.45 -5.51 8.56
C ASN A 135 1.05 -5.87 8.03
N LEU A 136 0.55 -5.11 7.04
CA LEU A 136 -0.76 -5.33 6.44
C LEU A 136 -0.86 -6.69 5.74
N LEU A 137 0.24 -7.19 5.14
CA LEU A 137 0.26 -8.52 4.51
C LEU A 137 0.00 -9.64 5.51
N GLY A 138 0.50 -9.51 6.74
CA GLY A 138 0.26 -10.49 7.79
C GLY A 138 -1.24 -10.65 8.06
N GLU A 139 -1.99 -9.55 8.06
CA GLU A 139 -3.44 -9.55 8.27
C GLU A 139 -4.24 -9.96 7.04
N MET A 140 -3.75 -9.63 5.84
CA MET A 140 -4.39 -10.04 4.59
C MET A 140 -4.49 -11.57 4.51
N ARG A 141 -3.50 -12.31 5.03
CA ARG A 141 -3.55 -13.78 5.13
C ARG A 141 -4.74 -14.31 5.94
N TRP A 142 -5.20 -13.55 6.93
CA TRP A 142 -6.28 -13.98 7.84
C TRP A 142 -7.66 -13.48 7.38
N ASN A 143 -7.70 -12.29 6.78
CA ASN A 143 -8.93 -11.54 6.54
C ASN A 143 -9.35 -11.46 5.08
N ALA A 144 -8.47 -11.81 4.14
CA ALA A 144 -8.78 -11.79 2.70
C ALA A 144 -8.81 -13.20 2.12
N ASP A 145 -9.67 -13.41 1.13
CA ASP A 145 -9.75 -14.66 0.36
C ASP A 145 -8.58 -14.84 -0.64
N VAL A 146 -7.53 -14.02 -0.53
CA VAL A 146 -6.42 -13.96 -1.48
C VAL A 146 -5.08 -14.01 -0.72
N ASP A 147 -4.14 -14.82 -1.21
CA ASP A 147 -2.78 -14.83 -0.69
C ASP A 147 -2.07 -13.51 -1.05
N PRO A 148 -1.66 -12.67 -0.08
CA PRO A 148 -0.92 -11.44 -0.36
C PRO A 148 0.37 -11.66 -1.16
N TYR A 149 0.99 -12.84 -1.02
CA TYR A 149 2.26 -13.15 -1.68
C TYR A 149 2.09 -13.60 -3.13
N SER A 150 0.85 -13.68 -3.63
CA SER A 150 0.56 -13.83 -5.06
C SER A 150 0.73 -12.54 -5.85
N PHE A 151 0.79 -11.37 -5.18
CA PHE A 151 0.90 -10.08 -5.87
C PHE A 151 1.77 -9.03 -5.14
N ILE A 152 2.29 -9.31 -3.95
CA ILE A 152 3.30 -8.49 -3.27
C ILE A 152 4.53 -9.36 -2.99
N PRO A 153 5.74 -8.97 -3.46
CA PRO A 153 6.94 -9.75 -3.18
C PRO A 153 7.16 -9.89 -1.69
N ARG A 154 7.52 -11.10 -1.26
CA ARG A 154 7.60 -11.40 0.17
C ARG A 154 8.55 -10.47 0.90
N CYS A 155 8.14 -9.99 2.07
CA CYS A 155 8.92 -9.04 2.84
C CYS A 155 8.81 -9.31 4.34
N TYR A 156 9.88 -8.96 5.04
CA TYR A 156 10.06 -9.22 6.44
C TYR A 156 10.61 -7.97 7.13
N LYS A 157 10.18 -7.77 8.37
CA LYS A 157 10.82 -6.83 9.30
C LYS A 157 12.01 -7.56 9.91
N LEU A 158 13.19 -6.97 9.86
CA LEU A 158 14.33 -7.53 10.60
C LEU A 158 14.26 -7.05 12.05
N GLY A 159 14.13 -8.01 12.98
CA GLY A 159 14.10 -7.82 14.44
C GLY A 159 15.48 -7.87 15.10
N LYS A 160 15.51 -7.95 16.44
CA LYS A 160 16.72 -7.80 17.29
C LYS A 160 17.88 -8.74 16.94
N GLU A 161 19.07 -8.28 17.29
CA GLU A 161 20.40 -8.81 16.94
C GLU A 161 20.65 -10.30 17.27
N GLU A 162 19.98 -10.83 18.29
CA GLU A 162 20.24 -12.16 18.84
C GLU A 162 19.79 -13.31 17.91
N GLU A 163 18.77 -13.11 17.06
CA GLU A 163 18.32 -14.12 16.08
C GLU A 163 19.15 -14.12 14.79
N LYS A 164 19.97 -13.08 14.55
CA LYS A 164 20.70 -12.87 13.29
C LYS A 164 22.05 -13.59 13.25
N GLN A 165 22.73 -13.67 14.38
CA GLN A 165 24.12 -14.14 14.48
C GLN A 165 24.27 -15.66 14.24
N GLU A 166 23.20 -16.45 14.38
CA GLU A 166 23.24 -17.90 14.16
C GLU A 166 23.40 -18.31 12.69
N PHE A 167 23.05 -17.44 11.73
CA PHE A 167 23.05 -17.75 10.30
C PHE A 167 24.29 -17.25 9.54
N ILE A 168 25.27 -16.65 10.24
CA ILE A 168 26.43 -16.02 9.61
C ILE A 168 27.55 -17.04 9.32
N GLY A 169 27.86 -17.24 8.04
CA GLY A 169 28.98 -18.05 7.57
C GLY A 169 29.91 -17.28 6.63
N LYS A 170 31.22 -17.39 6.85
CA LYS A 170 32.24 -16.76 6.00
C LYS A 170 32.14 -17.30 4.57
N ARG A 171 31.99 -16.40 3.60
CA ARG A 171 32.09 -16.74 2.17
C ARG A 171 33.50 -17.24 1.86
N SER A 172 33.59 -18.42 1.25
CA SER A 172 34.84 -18.98 0.72
C SER A 172 34.81 -18.92 -0.80
N THR A 173 35.86 -18.38 -1.43
CA THR A 173 35.93 -18.10 -2.88
C THR A 173 36.53 -19.25 -3.69
N HIS A 174 36.42 -20.50 -3.20
CA HIS A 174 37.01 -21.65 -3.87
C HIS A 174 36.17 -22.13 -5.06
N LYS A 175 36.73 -22.02 -6.27
CA LYS A 175 36.21 -22.58 -7.54
C LYS A 175 36.32 -24.12 -7.66
N GLY A 176 36.27 -24.82 -6.53
CA GLY A 176 36.28 -26.29 -6.50
C GLY A 176 34.90 -26.88 -6.85
N ARG A 177 34.82 -28.21 -6.92
CA ARG A 177 33.54 -28.94 -7.04
C ARG A 177 32.73 -28.88 -5.74
N VAL A 178 31.42 -29.05 -5.86
CA VAL A 178 30.48 -29.22 -4.74
C VAL A 178 29.91 -30.63 -4.83
N GLY A 179 29.86 -31.32 -3.69
CA GLY A 179 29.35 -32.68 -3.60
C GLY A 179 27.85 -32.77 -3.90
N LEU A 180 27.39 -33.97 -4.24
CA LEU A 180 26.01 -34.24 -4.63
C LEU A 180 25.01 -33.99 -3.49
N GLU A 181 25.48 -34.01 -2.24
CA GLU A 181 24.66 -33.86 -1.05
C GLU A 181 23.85 -32.56 -1.07
N VAL A 182 24.34 -31.50 -1.73
CA VAL A 182 23.63 -30.23 -1.86
C VAL A 182 22.29 -30.39 -2.60
N LEU A 183 22.25 -31.21 -3.67
CA LEU A 183 21.04 -31.44 -4.46
C LEU A 183 20.06 -32.35 -3.74
N SER A 184 20.54 -33.47 -3.19
CA SER A 184 19.68 -34.40 -2.45
C SER A 184 19.05 -33.71 -1.23
N THR A 185 19.83 -32.87 -0.55
CA THR A 185 19.37 -32.07 0.59
C THR A 185 18.33 -31.04 0.18
N ALA A 186 18.58 -30.28 -0.90
CA ALA A 186 17.63 -29.30 -1.41
C ALA A 186 16.30 -29.95 -1.79
N MET A 187 16.34 -31.10 -2.47
CA MET A 187 15.15 -31.86 -2.83
C MET A 187 14.37 -32.30 -1.60
N GLN A 188 15.05 -32.86 -0.59
CA GLN A 188 14.39 -33.29 0.65
C GLN A 188 13.69 -32.12 1.37
N ILE A 189 14.31 -30.94 1.41
CA ILE A 189 13.71 -29.73 1.99
C ILE A 189 12.46 -29.32 1.21
N CYS A 190 12.53 -29.28 -0.11
CA CYS A 190 11.41 -28.94 -0.98
C CYS A 190 10.26 -29.95 -0.89
N GLU A 191 10.55 -31.25 -0.85
CA GLU A 191 9.54 -32.30 -0.65
C GLU A 191 8.87 -32.20 0.71
N THR A 192 9.65 -31.95 1.78
CA THR A 192 9.10 -31.71 3.12
C THR A 192 8.18 -30.48 3.11
N HIS A 193 8.59 -29.40 2.45
CA HIS A 193 7.76 -28.20 2.34
C HIS A 193 6.43 -28.46 1.61
N LEU A 194 6.46 -29.19 0.49
CA LEU A 194 5.25 -29.57 -0.23
C LEU A 194 4.33 -30.45 0.61
N ASN A 195 4.88 -31.43 1.33
CA ASN A 195 4.09 -32.31 2.21
C ASN A 195 3.37 -31.52 3.30
N ASN A 196 4.03 -30.52 3.89
CA ASN A 196 3.41 -29.66 4.91
C ASN A 196 2.29 -28.78 4.33
N LEU A 197 2.44 -28.29 3.09
CA LEU A 197 1.40 -27.51 2.39
C LEU A 197 0.20 -28.38 2.02
N GLU A 198 0.42 -29.65 1.68
CA GLU A 198 -0.62 -30.63 1.35
C GLU A 198 -1.23 -31.29 2.59
N HIS A 199 -0.72 -30.99 3.79
CA HIS A 199 -1.11 -31.62 5.05
C HIS A 199 -0.87 -33.15 5.10
N ASN A 200 0.10 -33.64 4.32
CA ASN A 200 0.48 -35.06 4.29
C ASN A 200 1.37 -35.47 5.49
N ASP A 201 1.72 -34.52 6.35
CA ASP A 201 2.58 -34.65 7.52
C ASP A 201 1.81 -34.71 8.86
N ILE A 202 0.48 -34.59 8.85
CA ILE A 202 -0.37 -34.55 10.06
C ILE A 202 -0.10 -35.73 11.01
N ASP A 203 0.16 -36.92 10.45
CA ASP A 203 0.39 -38.15 11.22
C ASP A 203 1.87 -38.41 11.54
N GLN A 204 2.77 -37.52 11.12
CA GLN A 204 4.21 -37.64 11.36
C GLN A 204 4.63 -36.84 12.59
N LYS A 205 5.60 -37.35 13.37
CA LYS A 205 6.20 -36.57 14.46
C LYS A 205 6.85 -35.33 13.87
N GLU A 206 6.55 -34.14 14.43
CA GLU A 206 7.16 -32.86 14.02
C GLU A 206 8.66 -33.04 13.77
N SER A 207 9.09 -32.83 12.52
CA SER A 207 10.50 -32.92 12.16
C SER A 207 11.26 -31.85 12.94
N LYS A 208 12.31 -32.24 13.67
CA LYS A 208 13.17 -31.25 14.35
C LYS A 208 13.71 -30.24 13.33
N PRO A 209 13.71 -28.94 13.65
CA PRO A 209 14.31 -27.93 12.79
C PRO A 209 15.77 -28.29 12.47
N MET A 210 16.18 -28.07 11.23
CA MET A 210 17.57 -28.27 10.83
C MET A 210 18.49 -27.30 11.59
N SER A 211 19.63 -27.79 12.06
CA SER A 211 20.54 -26.98 12.89
C SER A 211 21.10 -25.76 12.15
N PRO A 212 21.46 -24.66 12.85
CA PRO A 212 22.13 -23.50 12.22
C PRO A 212 23.41 -23.87 11.48
N LYS A 213 24.18 -24.84 12.00
CA LYS A 213 25.40 -25.36 11.36
C LYS A 213 25.10 -25.96 9.99
N PHE A 214 24.04 -26.75 9.89
CA PHE A 214 23.61 -27.34 8.61
C PHE A 214 23.30 -26.25 7.58
N TRP A 215 22.53 -25.23 7.95
CA TRP A 215 22.19 -24.12 7.04
C TRP A 215 23.42 -23.34 6.59
N LYS A 216 24.38 -23.13 7.51
CA LYS A 216 25.64 -22.47 7.20
C LYS A 216 26.48 -23.24 6.17
N GLU A 217 26.53 -24.56 6.27
CA GLU A 217 27.23 -25.42 5.30
C GLU A 217 26.50 -25.46 3.95
N PHE A 218 25.18 -25.62 3.96
CA PHE A 218 24.36 -25.58 2.75
C PHE A 218 24.50 -24.24 2.01
N LEU A 219 24.38 -23.12 2.73
CA LEU A 219 24.51 -21.77 2.15
C LEU A 219 25.91 -21.52 1.58
N ARG A 220 26.97 -22.01 2.23
CA ARG A 220 28.34 -21.92 1.70
C ARG A 220 28.41 -22.56 0.30
N ASP A 221 27.88 -23.77 0.16
CA ASP A 221 27.96 -24.51 -1.08
C ASP A 221 27.02 -23.95 -2.16
N TYR A 222 25.83 -23.49 -1.76
CA TYR A 222 24.96 -22.68 -2.62
C TYR A 222 25.69 -21.46 -3.20
N TYR A 223 26.37 -20.66 -2.36
CA TYR A 223 27.06 -19.45 -2.85
C TYR A 223 28.20 -19.78 -3.81
N ARG A 224 28.91 -20.89 -3.59
CA ARG A 224 29.96 -21.36 -4.51
C ARG A 224 29.39 -21.74 -5.87
N VAL A 225 28.26 -22.44 -5.91
CA VAL A 225 27.60 -22.82 -7.17
C VAL A 225 27.09 -21.58 -7.90
N ILE A 226 26.32 -20.73 -7.20
CA ILE A 226 25.58 -19.63 -7.84
C ILE A 226 26.45 -18.42 -8.17
N HIS A 227 27.41 -18.05 -7.32
CA HIS A 227 28.20 -16.82 -7.51
C HIS A 227 29.65 -17.07 -7.93
N ASP A 228 30.24 -18.21 -7.53
CA ASP A 228 31.64 -18.50 -7.84
C ASP A 228 31.81 -19.46 -9.03
N GLY A 229 30.71 -20.01 -9.55
CA GLY A 229 30.67 -20.87 -10.74
C GLY A 229 31.11 -22.31 -10.49
N ALA A 230 31.00 -22.80 -9.25
CA ALA A 230 31.29 -24.19 -8.93
C ALA A 230 30.28 -25.16 -9.59
N SER A 231 30.77 -26.26 -10.14
CA SER A 231 29.92 -27.34 -10.65
C SER A 231 29.52 -28.31 -9.53
N ILE A 232 28.30 -28.83 -9.60
CA ILE A 232 27.83 -29.92 -8.73
C ILE A 232 28.17 -31.25 -9.41
N ASP A 233 28.85 -32.14 -8.68
CA ASP A 233 29.22 -33.46 -9.18
C ASP A 233 27.97 -34.30 -9.49
N HIS A 234 27.96 -34.98 -10.64
CA HIS A 234 26.88 -35.88 -11.08
C HIS A 234 25.45 -35.27 -11.12
N ALA A 235 25.32 -33.94 -11.21
CA ALA A 235 24.02 -33.26 -11.21
C ALA A 235 23.00 -33.76 -12.26
N HIS A 236 23.48 -34.26 -13.40
CA HIS A 236 22.64 -34.83 -14.46
C HIS A 236 21.77 -36.01 -14.00
N LEU A 237 22.19 -36.73 -12.95
CA LEU A 237 21.43 -37.86 -12.40
C LEU A 237 20.14 -37.43 -11.67
N TYR A 238 20.03 -36.14 -11.31
CA TYR A 238 18.90 -35.58 -10.55
C TYR A 238 18.06 -34.59 -11.36
N ALA A 239 18.41 -34.34 -12.63
CA ALA A 239 17.77 -33.31 -13.44
C ALA A 239 16.25 -33.53 -13.58
N GLU A 240 15.83 -34.78 -13.77
CA GLU A 240 14.42 -35.15 -13.91
C GLU A 240 13.64 -34.96 -12.60
N GLN A 241 14.22 -35.35 -11.47
CA GLN A 241 13.61 -35.21 -10.16
C GLN A 241 13.51 -33.74 -9.75
N CYS A 242 14.57 -32.94 -9.99
CA CYS A 242 14.52 -31.50 -9.77
C CYS A 242 13.44 -30.84 -10.64
N ARG A 243 13.30 -31.23 -11.91
CA ARG A 243 12.27 -30.71 -12.81
C ARG A 243 10.87 -31.05 -12.32
N TYR A 244 10.64 -32.30 -11.92
CA TYR A 244 9.36 -32.73 -11.34
C TYR A 244 9.00 -31.91 -10.09
N LEU A 245 9.96 -31.70 -9.21
CA LEU A 245 9.76 -30.97 -7.96
C LEU A 245 9.48 -29.47 -8.20
N LEU A 246 10.21 -28.85 -9.13
CA LEU A 246 9.98 -27.46 -9.53
C LEU A 246 8.57 -27.25 -10.10
N ASN A 247 8.09 -28.17 -10.95
CA ASN A 247 6.73 -28.10 -11.49
C ASN A 247 5.66 -28.18 -10.38
N LYS A 248 5.89 -28.97 -9.34
CA LYS A 248 4.99 -29.00 -8.17
C LYS A 248 5.03 -27.70 -7.37
N LEU A 249 6.23 -27.16 -7.14
CA LEU A 249 6.42 -25.92 -6.40
C LEU A 249 5.79 -24.72 -7.13
N GLU A 250 5.84 -24.68 -8.46
CA GLU A 250 5.24 -23.61 -9.26
C GLU A 250 3.73 -23.47 -9.02
N ALA A 251 3.03 -24.59 -8.77
CA ALA A 251 1.59 -24.58 -8.52
C ALA A 251 1.19 -23.99 -7.15
N VAL A 252 2.11 -23.97 -6.18
CA VAL A 252 1.83 -23.57 -4.79
C VAL A 252 2.64 -22.36 -4.34
N PHE A 253 3.66 -21.95 -5.10
CA PHE A 253 4.56 -20.86 -4.75
C PHE A 253 4.54 -19.77 -5.82
N PRO A 254 3.67 -18.75 -5.69
CA PRO A 254 3.42 -17.74 -6.73
C PRO A 254 4.63 -16.92 -7.17
N GLN A 255 5.70 -16.87 -6.36
CA GLN A 255 6.91 -16.07 -6.63
C GLN A 255 8.02 -16.86 -7.32
N LEU A 256 7.84 -18.16 -7.57
CA LEU A 256 8.91 -19.03 -8.09
C LEU A 256 9.42 -18.55 -9.45
N ASP A 257 8.52 -18.00 -10.27
CA ASP A 257 8.76 -17.47 -11.62
C ASP A 257 9.53 -16.13 -11.62
N THR A 258 9.49 -15.35 -10.54
CA THR A 258 10.07 -14.01 -10.46
C THR A 258 11.29 -13.94 -9.55
N GLU A 259 11.41 -14.85 -8.59
CA GLU A 259 12.42 -14.77 -7.55
C GLU A 259 13.84 -15.09 -8.00
N GLY A 260 14.00 -15.70 -9.18
CA GLY A 260 15.32 -16.03 -9.73
C GLY A 260 16.05 -17.10 -8.94
N GLY A 261 17.37 -17.08 -9.01
CA GLY A 261 18.25 -18.08 -8.38
C GLY A 261 19.48 -17.48 -7.73
N ARG A 262 19.62 -16.16 -7.70
CA ARG A 262 20.74 -15.45 -7.05
C ARG A 262 20.43 -15.04 -5.63
N ASN A 263 19.20 -15.28 -5.16
CA ASN A 263 18.73 -14.96 -3.82
C ASN A 263 18.98 -13.49 -3.45
N ILE A 264 18.64 -12.59 -4.37
CA ILE A 264 18.77 -11.15 -4.17
C ILE A 264 17.60 -10.64 -3.34
N TRP A 265 17.92 -9.77 -2.39
CA TRP A 265 16.98 -9.04 -1.56
C TRP A 265 17.21 -7.54 -1.69
N ILE A 266 16.12 -6.79 -1.58
CA ILE A 266 16.16 -5.33 -1.54
C ILE A 266 15.92 -4.85 -0.12
N VAL A 267 16.92 -4.16 0.43
CA VAL A 267 16.90 -3.58 1.78
C VAL A 267 16.36 -2.18 1.66
N LYS A 268 15.21 -1.92 2.30
CA LYS A 268 14.49 -0.66 2.22
C LYS A 268 14.32 -0.04 3.61
N PRO A 269 15.02 1.09 3.92
CA PRO A 269 14.83 1.79 5.18
C PRO A 269 13.39 2.30 5.34
N GLY A 270 12.82 2.16 6.55
CA GLY A 270 11.44 2.53 6.87
C GLY A 270 11.13 4.02 6.62
N ALA A 271 11.98 4.91 7.16
CA ALA A 271 11.78 6.36 7.15
C ALA A 271 12.18 7.09 5.85
N LYS A 272 12.82 6.41 4.88
CA LYS A 272 13.38 7.04 3.67
C LYS A 272 12.48 6.83 2.44
N SER A 273 12.32 7.85 1.60
CA SER A 273 11.57 7.80 0.33
C SER A 273 12.45 8.14 -0.87
N GLN A 274 11.90 8.13 -2.08
CA GLN A 274 12.59 8.54 -3.33
C GLN A 274 13.83 7.69 -3.68
N GLY A 275 13.87 6.43 -3.25
CA GLY A 275 15.00 5.53 -3.49
C GLY A 275 16.20 5.73 -2.57
N LYS A 276 16.15 6.67 -1.61
CA LYS A 276 17.28 6.96 -0.72
C LYS A 276 17.57 5.80 0.22
N GLY A 277 18.81 5.33 0.23
CA GLY A 277 19.29 4.25 1.10
C GLY A 277 18.81 2.84 0.69
N ILE A 278 18.11 2.70 -0.44
CA ILE A 278 17.69 1.39 -0.94
C ILE A 278 18.90 0.69 -1.58
N THR A 279 19.18 -0.54 -1.15
CA THR A 279 20.28 -1.33 -1.72
C THR A 279 19.84 -2.75 -2.03
N CYS A 280 20.32 -3.30 -3.14
CA CYS A 280 20.17 -4.72 -3.46
C CYS A 280 21.39 -5.48 -2.93
N LYS A 281 21.16 -6.61 -2.29
CA LYS A 281 22.19 -7.47 -1.71
C LYS A 281 21.84 -8.92 -2.03
N ASP A 282 22.86 -9.70 -2.35
CA ASP A 282 22.77 -11.09 -2.81
C ASP A 282 23.38 -12.07 -1.80
N ASN A 283 23.69 -11.59 -0.60
CA ASN A 283 24.39 -12.34 0.41
C ASN A 283 23.77 -12.01 1.77
N LEU A 284 23.37 -13.07 2.49
CA LEU A 284 22.71 -12.98 3.79
C LEU A 284 23.50 -12.17 4.82
N GLU A 285 24.83 -12.39 4.91
CA GLU A 285 25.71 -11.63 5.82
C GLU A 285 25.68 -10.14 5.49
N ARG A 286 25.74 -9.77 4.20
CA ARG A 286 25.67 -8.37 3.76
C ARG A 286 24.28 -7.74 3.94
N ILE A 287 23.22 -8.56 3.90
CA ILE A 287 21.84 -8.11 4.17
C ILE A 287 21.70 -7.77 5.65
N LEU A 288 22.17 -8.66 6.53
CA LEU A 288 22.15 -8.46 7.98
C LEU A 288 23.05 -7.28 8.39
N SER A 289 24.29 -7.23 7.90
CA SER A 289 25.25 -6.16 8.26
C SER A 289 24.80 -4.76 7.79
N ALA A 290 24.05 -4.66 6.69
CA ALA A 290 23.54 -3.38 6.19
C ALA A 290 22.49 -2.76 7.13
N VAL A 291 21.94 -3.55 8.05
CA VAL A 291 20.94 -3.14 9.04
C VAL A 291 21.62 -2.70 10.34
N ASP A 292 22.83 -3.18 10.63
CA ASP A 292 23.53 -2.98 11.90
C ASP A 292 24.42 -1.71 11.91
N CYS A 293 24.76 -1.13 10.75
CA CYS A 293 25.70 -0.01 10.64
C CYS A 293 25.08 1.41 10.73
N ASP A 294 23.76 1.56 10.95
CA ASP A 294 23.13 2.90 11.04
C ASP A 294 22.58 3.13 12.47
N PRO A 295 23.36 3.75 13.38
CA PRO A 295 22.95 4.02 14.77
C PRO A 295 21.77 5.01 14.91
N VAL A 296 21.19 5.46 13.79
CA VAL A 296 19.95 6.26 13.74
C VAL A 296 18.69 5.36 13.76
N LEU A 297 18.82 4.03 13.66
CA LEU A 297 17.69 3.07 13.64
C LEU A 297 17.20 2.62 15.03
N VAL A 298 17.57 3.34 16.10
CA VAL A 298 17.28 2.95 17.50
C VAL A 298 15.84 3.26 17.91
N ASP A 299 15.08 4.01 17.11
CA ASP A 299 13.69 4.40 17.43
C ASP A 299 12.75 3.95 16.31
N GLU A 300 11.91 2.94 16.59
CA GLU A 300 10.72 2.39 15.88
C GLU A 300 10.67 2.25 14.33
N ASP A 301 11.64 2.75 13.56
CA ASP A 301 11.65 2.80 12.09
C ASP A 301 12.43 1.61 11.50
N LEU A 302 11.82 0.43 11.63
CA LEU A 302 12.34 -0.85 11.14
C LEU A 302 12.69 -0.81 9.64
N CYS A 303 13.77 -1.52 9.30
CA CYS A 303 14.11 -1.83 7.91
C CYS A 303 13.22 -2.96 7.38
N VAL A 304 12.75 -2.82 6.14
CA VAL A 304 12.05 -3.90 5.43
C VAL A 304 13.01 -4.54 4.45
N VAL A 305 13.17 -5.86 4.56
CA VAL A 305 13.88 -6.66 3.57
C VAL A 305 12.85 -7.40 2.75
N GLN A 306 12.84 -7.12 1.45
CA GLN A 306 11.86 -7.66 0.50
C GLN A 306 12.57 -8.48 -0.57
N LYS A 307 11.97 -9.59 -0.99
CA LYS A 307 12.55 -10.41 -2.07
C LYS A 307 12.59 -9.56 -3.34
N TYR A 308 13.76 -9.52 -3.96
CA TYR A 308 13.94 -8.82 -5.22
C TYR A 308 13.39 -9.66 -6.38
N ILE A 309 12.65 -9.01 -7.29
CA ILE A 309 12.18 -9.58 -8.55
C ILE A 309 13.38 -9.65 -9.51
N GLU A 310 13.97 -10.83 -9.62
CA GLU A 310 15.17 -11.10 -10.41
C GLU A 310 14.86 -11.30 -11.90
N ARG A 311 13.68 -11.81 -12.22
CA ARG A 311 13.16 -11.97 -13.59
C ARG A 311 11.95 -11.06 -13.85
N PRO A 312 12.14 -9.73 -13.89
CA PRO A 312 11.06 -8.83 -14.25
C PRO A 312 10.82 -8.84 -15.75
N LEU A 313 9.61 -8.46 -16.18
CA LEU A 313 9.39 -8.03 -17.55
C LEU A 313 10.35 -6.89 -17.89
N LEU A 314 11.05 -7.01 -19.02
CA LEU A 314 11.96 -6.00 -19.52
C LEU A 314 11.43 -5.43 -20.83
N ILE A 315 11.56 -4.11 -20.97
CA ILE A 315 11.31 -3.43 -22.25
C ILE A 315 12.67 -3.13 -22.85
N HIS A 316 12.94 -3.73 -24.01
CA HIS A 316 14.25 -3.64 -24.68
C HIS A 316 15.45 -3.88 -23.73
N GLY A 317 15.36 -4.91 -22.88
CA GLY A 317 16.42 -5.24 -21.91
C GLY A 317 16.63 -4.22 -20.79
N THR A 318 15.71 -3.27 -20.59
CA THR A 318 15.79 -2.23 -19.55
C THR A 318 14.67 -2.42 -18.53
N LYS A 319 15.01 -2.27 -17.24
CA LYS A 319 14.05 -2.38 -16.13
C LYS A 319 13.11 -1.17 -16.13
N PHE A 320 11.85 -1.41 -15.77
CA PHE A 320 10.87 -0.36 -15.57
C PHE A 320 9.93 -0.67 -14.40
N ASP A 321 9.22 0.34 -13.94
CA ASP A 321 8.02 0.21 -13.11
C ASP A 321 6.89 1.09 -13.67
N VAL A 322 5.67 0.86 -13.20
CA VAL A 322 4.48 1.66 -13.53
C VAL A 322 4.03 2.42 -12.30
N ARG A 323 3.81 3.74 -12.45
CA ARG A 323 3.08 4.57 -11.49
C ARG A 323 1.61 4.59 -11.89
N GLN A 324 0.78 3.91 -11.11
CA GLN A 324 -0.67 3.93 -11.24
C GLN A 324 -1.28 4.86 -10.19
N TRP A 325 -2.17 5.78 -10.59
CA TRP A 325 -2.91 6.62 -9.65
C TRP A 325 -4.28 6.02 -9.32
N PHE A 326 -4.68 6.18 -8.06
CA PHE A 326 -6.04 5.92 -7.62
C PHE A 326 -6.43 6.94 -6.55
N LEU A 327 -7.72 7.23 -6.44
CA LEU A 327 -8.27 8.20 -5.52
C LEU A 327 -9.24 7.49 -4.57
N VAL A 328 -9.07 7.68 -3.27
CA VAL A 328 -10.07 7.27 -2.29
C VAL A 328 -10.87 8.49 -1.87
N THR A 329 -12.19 8.44 -1.98
CA THR A 329 -13.09 9.55 -1.59
C THR A 329 -13.88 9.27 -0.33
N ASP A 330 -13.89 8.01 0.12
CA ASP A 330 -14.61 7.59 1.32
C ASP A 330 -14.09 6.23 1.79
N TRP A 331 -14.10 6.00 3.11
CA TRP A 331 -13.76 4.71 3.73
C TRP A 331 -14.99 3.98 4.28
N ASN A 332 -16.16 4.65 4.31
CA ASN A 332 -17.40 4.03 4.77
C ASN A 332 -18.65 4.63 4.08
N PRO A 333 -19.09 4.13 2.91
CA PRO A 333 -18.58 2.94 2.24
C PRO A 333 -17.22 3.19 1.57
N LEU A 334 -16.32 2.21 1.60
CA LEU A 334 -15.06 2.29 0.88
C LEU A 334 -15.32 2.59 -0.61
N THR A 335 -14.85 3.74 -1.08
CA THR A 335 -15.08 4.25 -2.43
C THR A 335 -13.75 4.59 -3.08
N ILE A 336 -13.37 3.79 -4.09
CA ILE A 336 -12.09 3.84 -4.79
C ILE A 336 -12.34 4.20 -6.25
N TRP A 337 -11.56 5.14 -6.76
CA TRP A 337 -11.53 5.53 -8.17
C TRP A 337 -10.18 5.18 -8.76
N PHE A 338 -10.18 4.55 -9.93
CA PHE A 338 -8.98 4.23 -10.67
C PHE A 338 -8.75 5.30 -11.74
N TYR A 339 -7.52 5.75 -11.92
CA TYR A 339 -7.19 6.68 -13.01
C TYR A 339 -6.77 5.88 -14.24
N ASN A 340 -7.51 5.98 -15.34
CA ASN A 340 -7.31 5.19 -16.55
C ASN A 340 -6.02 5.51 -17.32
N ARG A 341 -5.23 6.47 -16.84
CA ARG A 341 -3.89 6.77 -17.37
C ARG A 341 -2.82 6.47 -16.34
N CYS A 342 -1.72 5.88 -16.79
CA CYS A 342 -0.52 5.70 -15.98
C CYS A 342 0.74 6.05 -16.77
N TYR A 343 1.89 6.01 -16.12
CA TYR A 343 3.17 6.16 -16.80
C TYR A 343 4.20 5.16 -16.29
N LEU A 344 5.13 4.81 -17.18
CA LEU A 344 6.25 3.94 -16.90
C LEU A 344 7.47 4.78 -16.57
N ARG A 345 8.34 4.28 -15.69
CA ARG A 345 9.66 4.87 -15.41
C ARG A 345 10.73 3.84 -15.69
N PHE A 346 11.75 4.23 -16.43
CA PHE A 346 12.86 3.35 -16.83
C PHE A 346 14.11 3.57 -15.98
N SER A 347 14.88 2.51 -15.78
CA SER A 347 16.27 2.64 -15.34
C SER A 347 17.15 3.24 -16.47
N SER A 348 18.25 3.90 -16.09
CA SER A 348 19.17 4.53 -17.04
C SER A 348 20.11 3.52 -17.71
N GLN A 349 20.24 2.31 -17.16
CA GLN A 349 21.16 1.26 -17.62
C GLN A 349 20.40 0.00 -18.04
N CYS A 350 20.99 -0.81 -18.92
CA CYS A 350 20.45 -2.14 -19.24
C CYS A 350 20.44 -3.02 -17.99
N PHE A 351 19.42 -3.88 -17.88
CA PHE A 351 19.26 -4.77 -16.74
C PHE A 351 20.38 -5.81 -16.69
N SER A 352 20.94 -6.04 -15.51
CA SER A 352 21.87 -7.14 -15.25
C SER A 352 21.86 -7.46 -13.76
N LEU A 353 21.93 -8.75 -13.41
CA LEU A 353 22.08 -9.19 -12.02
C LEU A 353 23.54 -9.31 -11.59
N GLU A 354 24.50 -8.99 -12.46
CA GLU A 354 25.93 -8.93 -12.14
C GLU A 354 26.31 -7.59 -11.50
N ASN A 355 25.56 -6.53 -11.81
CA ASN A 355 25.78 -5.18 -11.30
C ASN A 355 24.57 -4.69 -10.51
N LEU A 356 24.61 -4.88 -9.18
CA LEU A 356 23.54 -4.50 -8.25
C LEU A 356 23.44 -2.99 -7.96
N HIS A 357 24.03 -2.14 -8.82
CA HIS A 357 24.02 -0.70 -8.64
C HIS A 357 22.62 -0.08 -8.87
N SER A 358 22.32 0.99 -8.12
CA SER A 358 21.01 1.66 -8.13
C SER A 358 20.58 2.16 -9.51
N SER A 359 21.53 2.55 -10.36
CA SER A 359 21.26 2.99 -11.74
C SER A 359 20.64 1.91 -12.63
N VAL A 360 20.84 0.63 -12.30
CA VAL A 360 20.28 -0.54 -13.01
C VAL A 360 18.93 -0.93 -12.41
N HIS A 361 18.82 -0.92 -11.08
CA HIS A 361 17.74 -1.62 -10.36
C HIS A 361 16.64 -0.72 -9.76
N LEU A 362 16.84 0.60 -9.69
CA LEU A 362 15.81 1.54 -9.19
C LEU A 362 15.27 2.37 -10.35
N CYS A 363 13.96 2.47 -10.53
CA CYS A 363 13.38 3.23 -11.65
C CYS A 363 12.93 4.64 -11.26
N ASN A 364 12.99 5.00 -9.96
CA ASN A 364 12.54 6.30 -9.48
C ASN A 364 13.31 7.45 -10.16
N ASN A 365 12.58 8.43 -10.71
CA ASN A 365 13.19 9.59 -11.37
C ASN A 365 14.14 10.38 -10.46
N ALA A 366 13.85 10.42 -9.15
CA ALA A 366 14.72 11.07 -8.16
C ALA A 366 16.12 10.44 -8.08
N VAL A 367 16.26 9.15 -8.39
CA VAL A 367 17.53 8.43 -8.50
C VAL A 367 18.08 8.58 -9.91
N GLN A 368 17.25 8.30 -10.92
CA GLN A 368 17.70 8.21 -12.31
C GLN A 368 18.15 9.54 -12.92
N LYS A 369 17.66 10.68 -12.43
CA LYS A 369 18.13 12.02 -12.87
C LYS A 369 19.62 12.26 -12.62
N HIS A 370 20.25 11.49 -11.74
CA HIS A 370 21.68 11.61 -11.43
C HIS A 370 22.57 10.75 -12.35
N TYR A 371 21.98 9.94 -13.23
CA TYR A 371 22.69 9.05 -14.13
C TYR A 371 22.40 9.40 -15.59
N LYS A 372 23.41 9.21 -16.45
CA LYS A 372 23.22 9.30 -17.90
C LYS A 372 22.74 7.97 -18.45
N ASN A 373 21.87 8.02 -19.45
CA ASN A 373 21.42 6.83 -20.14
C ASN A 373 22.60 6.12 -20.80
N SER A 374 22.70 4.81 -20.60
CA SER A 374 23.73 3.99 -21.22
C SER A 374 23.64 4.07 -22.74
N PRO A 375 24.76 4.25 -23.46
CA PRO A 375 24.79 4.12 -24.92
C PRO A 375 24.39 2.72 -25.42
N LYS A 376 24.44 1.71 -24.54
CA LYS A 376 24.03 0.33 -24.85
C LYS A 376 22.52 0.12 -24.76
N ARG A 377 21.76 1.09 -24.26
CA ARG A 377 20.29 0.99 -24.22
C ARG A 377 19.73 1.09 -25.63
N HIS A 378 18.61 0.42 -25.82
CA HIS A 378 17.91 0.42 -27.09
C HIS A 378 17.47 1.85 -27.48
N PRO A 379 17.63 2.25 -28.75
CA PRO A 379 17.37 3.62 -29.20
C PRO A 379 15.90 4.03 -29.10
N ASP A 380 14.96 3.08 -29.15
CA ASP A 380 13.52 3.38 -29.01
C ASP A 380 13.11 3.79 -27.59
N LEU A 381 13.99 3.62 -26.60
CA LEU A 381 13.71 4.06 -25.24
C LEU A 381 13.82 5.59 -25.10
N PRO A 382 12.95 6.22 -24.29
CA PRO A 382 12.86 7.66 -24.20
C PRO A 382 14.06 8.23 -23.44
N LYS A 383 14.59 9.37 -23.91
CA LYS A 383 15.69 10.08 -23.24
C LYS A 383 15.34 10.50 -21.81
N GLU A 384 14.07 10.87 -21.58
CA GLU A 384 13.56 11.27 -20.27
C GLU A 384 13.20 10.09 -19.36
N ASN A 385 13.46 8.84 -19.79
CA ASN A 385 13.19 7.62 -19.02
C ASN A 385 11.73 7.47 -18.57
N MET A 386 10.78 7.98 -19.35
CA MET A 386 9.35 7.77 -19.10
C MET A 386 8.56 7.50 -20.38
N TRP A 387 7.59 6.60 -20.27
CA TRP A 387 6.57 6.37 -21.29
C TRP A 387 5.18 6.63 -20.74
N PHE A 388 4.28 7.02 -21.63
CA PHE A 388 2.85 6.89 -21.41
C PHE A 388 2.44 5.43 -21.50
N ASP A 389 1.36 5.08 -20.81
CA ASP A 389 0.61 3.83 -20.94
C ASP A 389 0.40 3.33 -22.38
N HIS A 390 -0.06 4.17 -23.30
CA HIS A 390 -0.32 3.74 -24.70
C HIS A 390 0.95 3.27 -25.41
N GLN A 391 2.12 3.85 -25.11
CA GLN A 391 3.40 3.41 -25.68
C GLN A 391 3.80 2.03 -25.17
N PHE A 392 3.42 1.71 -23.93
CA PHE A 392 3.59 0.36 -23.39
C PHE A 392 2.63 -0.62 -24.06
N ASN A 393 1.37 -0.25 -24.28
CA ASN A 393 0.42 -1.09 -25.01
C ASN A 393 0.89 -1.36 -26.45
N ASP A 394 1.39 -0.33 -27.15
CA ASP A 394 1.98 -0.47 -28.49
C ASP A 394 3.19 -1.43 -28.48
N TYR A 395 4.02 -1.37 -27.43
CA TYR A 395 5.14 -2.30 -27.25
C TYR A 395 4.65 -3.75 -27.03
N LEU A 396 3.63 -3.95 -26.20
CA LEU A 396 3.03 -5.27 -25.96
C LEU A 396 2.50 -5.88 -27.26
N GLN A 397 1.83 -5.07 -28.10
CA GLN A 397 1.39 -5.50 -29.44
C GLN A 397 2.57 -5.89 -30.33
N LYS A 398 3.65 -5.10 -30.34
CA LYS A 398 4.85 -5.38 -31.16
C LYS A 398 5.55 -6.69 -30.78
N ILE A 399 5.54 -7.08 -29.50
CA ILE A 399 6.13 -8.34 -29.04
C ILE A 399 5.15 -9.53 -29.10
N GLY A 400 3.95 -9.35 -29.66
CA GLY A 400 2.93 -10.39 -29.79
C GLY A 400 2.09 -10.65 -28.53
N ALA A 401 2.25 -9.84 -27.49
CA ALA A 401 1.51 -9.92 -26.24
C ALA A 401 0.25 -9.02 -26.26
N THR A 402 -0.55 -9.11 -27.32
CA THR A 402 -1.63 -8.16 -27.65
C THR A 402 -2.68 -8.00 -26.56
N ASN A 403 -2.95 -9.07 -25.79
CA ASN A 403 -4.01 -9.08 -24.78
C ASN A 403 -3.47 -8.87 -23.35
N ALA A 404 -2.15 -8.82 -23.17
CA ALA A 404 -1.55 -8.75 -21.84
C ALA A 404 -2.00 -7.52 -21.04
N TRP A 405 -2.23 -6.39 -21.71
CA TRP A 405 -2.72 -5.17 -21.06
C TRP A 405 -4.13 -5.35 -20.50
N ASP A 406 -5.08 -5.75 -21.36
CA ASP A 406 -6.51 -5.77 -21.05
C ASP A 406 -6.93 -7.00 -20.22
N GLU A 407 -6.27 -8.15 -20.40
CA GLU A 407 -6.65 -9.40 -19.75
C GLU A 407 -5.87 -9.69 -18.46
N ILE A 408 -4.66 -9.14 -18.30
CA ILE A 408 -3.76 -9.48 -17.18
C ILE A 408 -3.37 -8.24 -16.37
N ILE A 409 -2.68 -7.28 -17.00
CA ILE A 409 -2.04 -6.15 -16.31
C ILE A 409 -3.08 -5.23 -15.67
N LEU A 410 -4.04 -4.75 -16.46
CA LEU A 410 -5.03 -3.77 -15.99
C LEU A 410 -5.98 -4.39 -14.95
N PRO A 411 -6.59 -5.57 -15.17
CA PRO A 411 -7.42 -6.23 -14.16
C PRO A 411 -6.64 -6.57 -12.89
N GLY A 412 -5.40 -7.05 -13.02
CA GLY A 412 -4.55 -7.38 -11.88
C GLY A 412 -4.21 -6.16 -11.03
N MET A 413 -3.79 -5.04 -11.64
CA MET A 413 -3.52 -3.79 -10.89
C MET A 413 -4.76 -3.30 -10.13
N LYS A 414 -5.94 -3.37 -10.76
CA LYS A 414 -7.22 -2.99 -10.16
C LYS A 414 -7.56 -3.87 -8.96
N GLU A 415 -7.47 -5.18 -9.10
CA GLU A 415 -7.78 -6.14 -8.04
C GLU A 415 -6.84 -5.96 -6.84
N ILE A 416 -5.54 -5.80 -7.10
CA ILE A 416 -4.54 -5.57 -6.05
C ILE A 416 -4.85 -4.31 -5.25
N ILE A 417 -5.25 -3.21 -5.91
CA ILE A 417 -5.66 -1.97 -5.23
C ILE A 417 -6.90 -2.23 -4.36
N ILE A 418 -7.93 -2.91 -4.90
CA ILE A 418 -9.16 -3.21 -4.15
C ILE A 418 -8.84 -4.01 -2.89
N GLN A 419 -8.09 -5.12 -3.02
CA GLN A 419 -7.77 -6.00 -1.90
C GLN A 419 -6.92 -5.27 -0.86
N THR A 420 -5.91 -4.51 -1.29
CA THR A 420 -5.06 -3.74 -0.36
C THR A 420 -5.87 -2.71 0.42
N MET A 421 -6.79 -1.99 -0.23
CA MET A 421 -7.62 -0.97 0.44
C MET A 421 -8.70 -1.61 1.34
N LYS A 422 -9.27 -2.75 0.95
CA LYS A 422 -10.20 -3.51 1.81
C LYS A 422 -9.52 -3.93 3.11
N THR A 423 -8.33 -4.52 3.04
CA THR A 423 -7.60 -4.94 4.25
C THR A 423 -7.19 -3.75 5.11
N ALA A 424 -6.92 -2.60 4.50
CA ALA A 424 -6.58 -1.37 5.24
C ALA A 424 -7.78 -0.66 5.88
N GLN A 425 -9.01 -1.02 5.51
CA GLN A 425 -10.20 -0.20 5.78
C GLN A 425 -10.42 0.08 7.28
N ASP A 426 -10.23 -0.92 8.14
CA ASP A 426 -10.46 -0.79 9.58
C ASP A 426 -9.33 -0.07 10.33
N LYS A 427 -8.23 0.26 9.62
CA LYS A 427 -7.05 0.93 10.19
C LYS A 427 -6.97 2.41 9.86
N VAL A 428 -7.78 2.87 8.92
CA VAL A 428 -7.77 4.28 8.51
C VAL A 428 -8.82 5.03 9.29
N ASP A 429 -8.39 6.14 9.87
CA ASP A 429 -9.30 7.07 10.50
C ASP A 429 -10.18 7.73 9.44
N HIS A 430 -11.46 7.33 9.43
CA HIS A 430 -12.40 7.80 8.45
C HIS A 430 -12.87 9.22 8.78
N ARG A 431 -12.86 10.08 7.76
CA ARG A 431 -13.47 11.41 7.81
C ARG A 431 -14.31 11.63 6.56
N LYS A 432 -15.60 11.93 6.75
CA LYS A 432 -16.43 12.44 5.65
C LYS A 432 -15.89 13.78 5.19
N ASN A 433 -15.97 14.04 3.87
CA ASN A 433 -15.31 15.19 3.25
C ASN A 433 -13.77 15.15 3.37
N ALA A 434 -13.18 13.96 3.39
CA ALA A 434 -11.77 13.79 3.07
C ALA A 434 -11.65 12.94 1.79
N PHE A 435 -10.62 13.21 1.01
CA PHE A 435 -10.24 12.38 -0.13
C PHE A 435 -8.72 12.33 -0.20
N HIS A 436 -8.14 11.36 -0.89
CA HIS A 436 -6.68 11.27 -1.01
C HIS A 436 -6.30 10.58 -2.31
N LEU A 437 -5.47 11.25 -3.12
CA LEU A 437 -4.82 10.65 -4.29
C LEU A 437 -3.61 9.84 -3.83
N TYR A 438 -3.56 8.57 -4.20
CA TYR A 438 -2.42 7.70 -3.97
C TYR A 438 -1.73 7.34 -5.28
N GLY A 439 -0.44 6.99 -5.20
CA GLY A 439 0.30 6.39 -6.31
C GLY A 439 0.78 5.00 -5.95
N ALA A 440 0.27 3.98 -6.63
CA ALA A 440 0.78 2.61 -6.52
C ALA A 440 1.92 2.39 -7.54
N ASP A 441 3.02 1.81 -7.07
CA ASP A 441 4.15 1.41 -7.90
C ASP A 441 4.07 -0.09 -8.18
N PHE A 442 3.93 -0.46 -9.46
CA PHE A 442 3.86 -1.84 -9.92
C PHE A 442 5.10 -2.21 -10.73
N MET A 443 5.56 -3.45 -10.56
CA MET A 443 6.43 -4.14 -11.51
C MET A 443 5.68 -5.33 -12.11
N PHE A 444 6.24 -5.97 -13.14
CA PHE A 444 5.61 -7.12 -13.79
C PHE A 444 6.59 -8.28 -13.87
N GLY A 445 6.10 -9.51 -13.69
CA GLY A 445 6.82 -10.74 -14.04
C GLY A 445 6.88 -10.92 -15.56
N GLU A 446 7.69 -11.87 -16.04
CA GLU A 446 7.77 -12.22 -17.47
C GLU A 446 6.41 -12.73 -18.03
N ASN A 447 5.55 -13.24 -17.16
CA ASN A 447 4.15 -13.62 -17.42
C ASN A 447 3.15 -12.43 -17.38
N PHE A 448 3.65 -11.19 -17.36
CA PHE A 448 2.85 -9.95 -17.28
C PHE A 448 2.08 -9.73 -15.98
N GLN A 449 2.19 -10.62 -14.99
CA GLN A 449 1.48 -10.48 -13.72
C GLN A 449 1.98 -9.25 -12.93
N PRO A 450 1.08 -8.38 -12.45
CA PRO A 450 1.46 -7.20 -11.67
C PRO A 450 1.86 -7.55 -10.24
N TRP A 451 2.97 -6.95 -9.80
CA TRP A 451 3.50 -7.03 -8.45
C TRP A 451 3.51 -5.64 -7.82
N LEU A 452 2.74 -5.45 -6.75
CA LEU A 452 2.73 -4.19 -6.00
C LEU A 452 4.02 -4.05 -5.18
N ILE A 453 4.72 -2.94 -5.38
CA ILE A 453 6.02 -2.66 -4.76
C ILE A 453 5.89 -1.69 -3.58
N GLU A 454 5.08 -0.64 -3.75
CA GLU A 454 4.75 0.33 -2.70
C GLU A 454 3.51 1.17 -3.09
N ILE A 455 2.86 1.77 -2.09
CA ILE A 455 1.85 2.81 -2.28
C ILE A 455 2.39 4.11 -1.67
N ASN A 456 2.33 5.21 -2.41
CA ASN A 456 2.74 6.53 -1.95
C ASN A 456 1.50 7.39 -1.62
N ALA A 457 1.48 7.97 -0.41
CA ALA A 457 0.47 8.97 0.00
C ALA A 457 0.55 10.25 -0.82
N SER A 458 1.76 10.73 -1.12
CA SER A 458 1.97 11.98 -1.85
C SER A 458 2.71 11.69 -3.15
N PRO A 459 2.04 11.16 -4.19
CA PRO A 459 2.68 10.91 -5.47
C PRO A 459 3.22 12.24 -6.04
N ALA A 460 4.44 12.23 -6.56
CA ALA A 460 5.07 13.43 -7.10
C ALA A 460 4.33 13.92 -8.36
N LEU A 461 3.65 15.07 -8.25
CA LEU A 461 2.96 15.75 -9.35
C LEU A 461 3.85 16.81 -10.04
N SER A 462 5.17 16.67 -9.92
CA SER A 462 6.14 17.66 -10.42
C SER A 462 6.37 17.51 -11.93
N LYS A 463 6.49 18.65 -12.63
CA LYS A 463 6.71 18.73 -14.09
C LYS A 463 8.16 18.41 -14.49
N SER A 464 8.65 17.24 -14.09
CA SER A 464 10.06 16.83 -14.29
C SER A 464 10.36 16.23 -15.66
N THR A 465 9.34 15.74 -16.36
CA THR A 465 9.42 15.18 -17.72
C THR A 465 8.20 15.64 -18.51
N SER A 466 8.24 15.52 -19.84
CA SER A 466 7.12 15.78 -20.74
C SER A 466 5.88 14.95 -20.36
N VAL A 467 6.07 13.65 -20.15
CA VAL A 467 5.03 12.70 -19.71
C VAL A 467 4.37 13.15 -18.41
N ASN A 468 5.17 13.38 -17.35
CA ASN A 468 4.61 13.74 -16.06
C ASN A 468 3.96 15.12 -16.07
N SER A 469 4.46 16.05 -16.90
CA SER A 469 3.88 17.40 -17.02
C SER A 469 2.46 17.38 -17.55
N ILE A 470 2.17 16.51 -18.52
CA ILE A 470 0.83 16.34 -19.11
C ILE A 470 -0.06 15.60 -18.13
N LEU A 471 0.35 14.40 -17.72
CA LEU A 471 -0.49 13.53 -16.89
C LEU A 471 -0.76 14.12 -15.50
N SER A 472 0.24 14.76 -14.88
CA SER A 472 0.05 15.42 -13.57
C SER A 472 -0.93 16.59 -13.67
N ALA A 473 -0.98 17.31 -14.79
CA ALA A 473 -1.94 18.40 -14.95
C ALA A 473 -3.37 17.86 -15.13
N GLN A 474 -3.52 16.80 -15.92
CA GLN A 474 -4.81 16.13 -16.15
C GLN A 474 -5.38 15.53 -14.86
N VAL A 475 -4.60 14.72 -14.13
CA VAL A 475 -5.08 14.09 -12.89
C VAL A 475 -5.46 15.12 -11.82
N GLN A 476 -4.72 16.24 -11.75
CA GLN A 476 -5.02 17.35 -10.85
C GLN A 476 -6.39 17.97 -11.13
N GLU A 477 -6.70 18.24 -12.40
CA GLU A 477 -8.02 18.74 -12.78
C GLU A 477 -9.12 17.71 -12.54
N ASP A 478 -8.86 16.45 -12.90
CA ASP A 478 -9.83 15.36 -12.81
C ASP A 478 -10.21 15.02 -11.35
N ILE A 479 -9.28 15.20 -10.40
CA ILE A 479 -9.61 15.10 -8.96
C ILE A 479 -10.73 16.09 -8.61
N LEU A 480 -10.65 17.34 -9.08
CA LEU A 480 -11.68 18.34 -8.79
C LEU A 480 -13.02 17.98 -9.42
N ARG A 481 -13.01 17.32 -10.59
CA ARG A 481 -14.23 16.80 -11.21
C ARG A 481 -14.91 15.78 -10.30
N VAL A 482 -14.15 14.84 -9.76
CA VAL A 482 -14.66 13.81 -8.84
C VAL A 482 -15.13 14.41 -7.50
N VAL A 483 -14.34 15.30 -6.88
CA VAL A 483 -14.60 15.72 -5.48
C VAL A 483 -15.47 16.97 -5.36
N LEU A 484 -15.58 17.79 -6.41
CA LEU A 484 -16.38 19.02 -6.44
C LEU A 484 -17.54 18.94 -7.43
N ASP A 485 -17.25 18.61 -8.69
CA ASP A 485 -18.25 18.73 -9.77
C ASP A 485 -19.33 17.64 -9.62
N ARG A 486 -18.96 16.41 -9.24
CA ARG A 486 -19.92 15.33 -8.93
C ARG A 486 -20.87 15.62 -7.76
N LYS A 487 -20.52 16.55 -6.87
CA LYS A 487 -21.43 16.96 -5.79
C LYS A 487 -22.61 17.79 -6.33
N GLN A 488 -22.45 18.41 -7.49
CA GLN A 488 -23.48 19.20 -8.17
C GLN A 488 -24.25 18.36 -9.19
N ASP A 489 -23.54 17.50 -9.93
CA ASP A 489 -24.11 16.61 -10.95
C ASP A 489 -23.44 15.23 -10.86
N SER A 490 -24.18 14.23 -10.39
CA SER A 490 -23.62 12.89 -10.16
C SER A 490 -23.15 12.22 -11.45
N GLU A 491 -23.65 12.60 -12.61
CA GLU A 491 -23.31 11.97 -13.91
C GLU A 491 -22.30 12.81 -14.72
N CYS A 492 -21.72 13.84 -14.10
CA CYS A 492 -20.78 14.71 -14.80
C CYS A 492 -19.52 13.95 -15.28
N TYR A 493 -18.94 14.41 -16.38
CA TYR A 493 -17.66 13.91 -16.87
C TYR A 493 -16.55 14.09 -15.81
N VAL A 494 -15.92 12.97 -15.43
CA VAL A 494 -14.88 12.90 -14.39
C VAL A 494 -13.45 12.77 -14.92
N GLY A 495 -13.24 13.10 -16.19
CA GLY A 495 -11.91 12.96 -16.78
C GLY A 495 -11.55 11.52 -17.04
N ASN A 496 -10.31 11.14 -16.70
CA ASN A 496 -9.85 9.75 -16.82
C ASN A 496 -10.10 8.91 -15.56
N PHE A 497 -10.81 9.43 -14.55
CA PHE A 497 -11.22 8.58 -13.43
C PHE A 497 -12.37 7.66 -13.82
N GLU A 498 -12.34 6.44 -13.31
CA GLU A 498 -13.47 5.53 -13.28
C GLU A 498 -13.72 5.06 -11.84
N LEU A 499 -14.98 4.77 -11.52
CA LEU A 499 -15.32 4.20 -10.21
C LEU A 499 -14.89 2.73 -10.21
N LEU A 500 -13.83 2.42 -9.47
CA LEU A 500 -13.27 1.07 -9.39
C LEU A 500 -14.04 0.19 -8.41
N TYR A 501 -14.34 0.73 -7.23
CA TYR A 501 -15.00 -0.02 -6.18
C TYR A 501 -15.83 0.91 -5.30
N LYS A 502 -17.03 0.46 -4.96
CA LYS A 502 -17.87 1.09 -3.94
C LYS A 502 -18.51 0.00 -3.10
N GLN A 503 -18.14 -0.05 -1.83
CA GLN A 503 -18.72 -1.01 -0.90
C GLN A 503 -20.23 -0.82 -0.81
N LYS A 504 -20.98 -1.93 -0.82
CA LYS A 504 -22.43 -1.88 -0.60
C LYS A 504 -22.71 -1.52 0.86
N PRO A 505 -23.73 -0.69 1.15
CA PRO A 505 -24.13 -0.42 2.53
C PRO A 505 -24.49 -1.73 3.23
N VAL A 506 -23.93 -1.96 4.43
CA VAL A 506 -24.41 -3.04 5.29
C VAL A 506 -25.73 -2.57 5.90
N PRO A 507 -26.84 -3.31 5.77
CA PRO A 507 -28.09 -2.93 6.42
C PRO A 507 -27.90 -2.94 7.94
N CYS A 508 -28.04 -1.80 8.61
CA CYS A 508 -28.16 -1.77 10.05
C CYS A 508 -29.49 -2.44 10.44
N SER A 509 -29.45 -3.69 10.93
CA SER A 509 -30.57 -4.23 11.71
C SER A 509 -30.66 -3.44 13.01
N GLY A 510 -31.86 -2.91 13.29
CA GLY A 510 -32.13 -2.00 14.40
C GLY A 510 -31.74 -2.55 15.77
N THR A 511 -31.42 -1.59 16.63
CA THR A 511 -31.11 -1.67 18.06
C THR A 511 -31.85 -2.76 18.86
N SER A 512 -31.11 -3.55 19.63
CA SER A 512 -31.50 -3.91 20.99
C SER A 512 -30.33 -3.58 21.93
N GLN A 513 -30.60 -2.68 22.88
CA GLN A 513 -29.69 -2.31 23.96
C GLN A 513 -29.29 -3.54 24.77
N THR A 514 -28.01 -3.85 24.84
CA THR A 514 -27.38 -4.45 26.01
C THR A 514 -26.00 -3.78 26.20
N GLY A 515 -25.69 -3.43 27.45
CA GLY A 515 -24.65 -2.47 27.80
C GLY A 515 -23.24 -2.87 27.39
N TRP A 516 -22.50 -1.92 26.83
CA TRP A 516 -21.07 -2.01 26.64
C TRP A 516 -20.35 -1.49 27.88
N GLN A 517 -19.66 -2.37 28.59
CA GLN A 517 -18.60 -1.97 29.54
C GLN A 517 -17.23 -2.10 28.84
N PRO A 518 -16.28 -1.18 29.10
CA PRO A 518 -14.93 -1.26 28.56
C PRO A 518 -14.11 -2.28 29.35
N TRP A 519 -13.36 -3.14 28.66
CA TRP A 519 -12.42 -4.06 29.31
C TRP A 519 -11.01 -3.48 29.25
N ASP A 520 -10.37 -3.51 30.41
CA ASP A 520 -9.03 -3.04 30.71
C ASP A 520 -7.93 -3.77 29.93
N ASN A 521 -6.88 -3.01 29.62
CA ASN A 521 -5.60 -3.53 29.15
C ASN A 521 -4.80 -4.09 30.34
N THR A 522 -4.44 -5.38 30.32
CA THR A 522 -3.24 -5.86 31.04
C THR A 522 -2.73 -7.23 30.52
N LEU A 523 -1.47 -7.22 30.05
CA LEU A 523 -0.43 -8.28 29.99
C LEU A 523 -0.78 -9.77 29.72
N GLY A 524 -0.13 -10.37 28.70
CA GLY A 524 0.26 -11.79 28.73
C GLY A 524 0.39 -12.56 27.39
N THR A 525 1.65 -12.77 26.96
CA THR A 525 2.25 -13.93 26.24
C THR A 525 1.44 -14.94 25.40
N MET A 526 2.00 -15.17 24.19
CA MET A 526 1.85 -16.27 23.21
C MET A 526 1.35 -17.68 23.62
N ARG A 527 0.72 -18.30 22.60
CA ARG A 527 0.45 -19.74 22.29
C ARG A 527 -0.78 -20.41 22.90
N ARG A 528 -1.87 -20.47 22.10
CA ARG A 528 -2.84 -21.60 22.00
C ARG A 528 -3.91 -21.48 20.90
N GLN A 529 -3.94 -20.39 20.12
CA GLN A 529 -5.05 -20.07 19.20
C GLN A 529 -4.86 -20.50 17.73
N GLU A 530 -3.76 -21.16 17.35
CA GLU A 530 -3.58 -21.62 15.96
C GLU A 530 -4.26 -22.97 15.66
N LEU A 531 -4.71 -23.73 16.67
CA LEU A 531 -5.29 -25.06 16.47
C LEU A 531 -6.83 -25.09 16.37
N GLU A 532 -7.56 -24.16 17.01
CA GLU A 532 -9.04 -24.19 17.07
C GLU A 532 -9.71 -23.50 15.86
N GLU A 533 -9.06 -22.50 15.26
CA GLU A 533 -9.65 -21.75 14.14
C GLU A 533 -9.53 -22.47 12.78
N LEU A 534 -8.51 -23.32 12.60
CA LEU A 534 -8.32 -24.11 11.39
C LEU A 534 -9.41 -25.18 11.20
N ILE A 535 -9.94 -25.73 12.31
CA ILE A 535 -10.97 -26.77 12.32
C ILE A 535 -12.35 -26.19 11.93
N LEU A 536 -12.70 -25.02 12.45
CA LEU A 536 -13.98 -24.35 12.18
C LEU A 536 -14.07 -23.77 10.76
N ALA A 537 -12.95 -23.28 10.21
CA ALA A 537 -12.89 -22.79 8.83
C ALA A 537 -13.04 -23.93 7.81
N THR A 538 -12.44 -25.10 8.09
CA THR A 538 -12.46 -26.28 7.22
C THR A 538 -13.86 -26.90 7.12
N LEU A 539 -14.59 -26.99 8.23
CA LEU A 539 -15.98 -27.47 8.27
C LEU A 539 -16.95 -26.58 7.47
N ARG A 540 -16.77 -25.26 7.52
CA ARG A 540 -17.61 -24.29 6.77
C ARG A 540 -17.35 -24.30 5.27
N LYS A 541 -16.15 -24.70 4.85
CA LYS A 541 -15.75 -24.80 3.43
C LYS A 541 -16.18 -26.15 2.83
N TRP A 542 -16.10 -27.24 3.59
CA TRP A 542 -16.56 -28.57 3.18
C TRP A 542 -18.08 -28.61 2.92
N CYS A 543 -18.89 -27.98 3.77
CA CYS A 543 -20.35 -27.92 3.59
C CYS A 543 -20.78 -27.10 2.36
N ARG A 544 -20.02 -26.07 1.98
CA ARG A 544 -20.34 -25.20 0.83
C ARG A 544 -19.98 -25.84 -0.51
N ASN A 545 -18.91 -26.63 -0.57
CA ASN A 545 -18.40 -27.16 -1.84
C ASN A 545 -19.03 -28.49 -2.29
N ARG A 546 -19.91 -29.11 -1.49
CA ARG A 546 -20.61 -30.35 -1.88
C ARG A 546 -22.11 -30.18 -2.18
N GLY A 547 -22.62 -28.94 -2.21
CA GLY A 547 -23.99 -28.66 -2.65
C GLY A 547 -25.08 -29.36 -1.82
N ILE A 548 -24.84 -29.60 -0.52
CA ILE A 548 -25.84 -30.19 0.36
C ILE A 548 -26.77 -29.06 0.82
N ALA A 549 -27.86 -28.84 0.07
CA ALA A 549 -29.00 -28.07 0.55
C ALA A 549 -29.70 -28.87 1.67
N PRO A 550 -30.09 -28.24 2.79
CA PRO A 550 -30.75 -28.95 3.87
C PRO A 550 -32.24 -29.10 3.54
N GLU A 551 -32.61 -30.15 2.81
CA GLU A 551 -33.99 -30.62 2.78
C GLU A 551 -34.07 -32.11 3.07
N GLY A 552 -34.83 -32.43 4.13
CA GLY A 552 -35.62 -33.66 4.15
C GLY A 552 -35.00 -34.90 4.77
N LYS A 553 -34.36 -34.84 5.95
CA LYS A 553 -34.38 -35.97 6.90
C LYS A 553 -34.56 -35.50 8.34
N LYS A 554 -35.43 -36.21 9.07
CA LYS A 554 -35.98 -35.83 10.38
C LYS A 554 -34.87 -35.66 11.42
N LYS A 555 -34.96 -34.55 12.16
CA LYS A 555 -34.12 -34.10 13.29
C LYS A 555 -33.76 -35.19 14.33
N THR A 556 -34.48 -36.31 14.37
CA THR A 556 -34.34 -37.37 15.37
C THR A 556 -33.19 -38.35 15.09
N GLU A 557 -32.68 -38.48 13.87
CA GLU A 557 -31.57 -39.40 13.57
C GLU A 557 -30.17 -38.79 13.75
N ILE A 558 -30.06 -37.45 13.73
CA ILE A 558 -28.80 -36.73 14.00
C ILE A 558 -28.51 -36.63 15.52
N ILE A 559 -29.56 -36.67 16.35
CA ILE A 559 -29.43 -36.70 17.81
C ILE A 559 -28.86 -38.06 18.28
N ALA A 560 -29.17 -39.16 17.61
CA ALA A 560 -28.67 -40.50 17.96
C ALA A 560 -27.16 -40.70 17.66
N LEU A 561 -26.58 -39.93 16.74
CA LEU A 561 -25.14 -39.98 16.42
C LEU A 561 -24.29 -39.00 17.24
N LEU A 562 -24.93 -38.06 17.94
CA LEU A 562 -24.27 -37.09 18.83
C LEU A 562 -24.48 -37.39 20.33
N LEU A 563 -25.35 -38.35 20.67
CA LEU A 563 -25.62 -38.74 22.06
C LEU A 563 -24.42 -39.38 22.81
N PRO A 564 -23.43 -40.05 22.17
CA PRO A 564 -22.25 -40.54 22.90
C PRO A 564 -21.17 -39.48 23.13
N LEU A 565 -21.33 -38.26 22.61
CA LEU A 565 -20.31 -37.21 22.63
C LEU A 565 -20.73 -35.96 23.42
N LEU A 566 -21.84 -36.03 24.15
CA LEU A 566 -22.20 -35.03 25.15
C LEU A 566 -21.71 -35.50 26.54
N PRO A 567 -21.04 -34.64 27.33
CA PRO A 567 -20.75 -34.95 28.72
C PRO A 567 -22.06 -35.13 29.50
N SER A 568 -22.26 -36.28 30.12
CA SER A 568 -23.31 -36.48 31.12
C SER A 568 -22.84 -35.88 32.45
N ASP A 569 -23.05 -34.59 32.65
CA ASP A 569 -22.75 -33.98 33.94
C ASP A 569 -23.89 -34.25 34.92
N ALA A 570 -23.67 -35.15 35.89
CA ALA A 570 -24.21 -35.05 37.25
C ALA A 570 -23.73 -36.22 38.13
N GLU A 571 -22.67 -36.01 38.91
CA GLU A 571 -22.76 -36.33 40.34
C GLU A 571 -23.10 -35.02 41.05
N THR A 572 -24.39 -34.77 41.25
CA THR A 572 -24.85 -33.86 42.28
C THR A 572 -24.77 -34.58 43.62
N VAL A 573 -23.97 -34.02 44.53
CA VAL A 573 -24.14 -34.19 45.98
C VAL A 573 -25.59 -33.86 46.32
N THR A 574 -26.31 -34.87 46.78
CA THR A 574 -27.65 -34.77 47.34
C THR A 574 -27.57 -34.44 48.83
N SER A 575 -28.18 -33.32 49.22
CA SER A 575 -28.79 -33.10 50.54
C SER A 575 -30.14 -32.45 50.25
N GLU A 576 -31.31 -32.91 50.68
CA GLU A 576 -31.74 -33.97 51.58
C GLU A 576 -33.26 -34.13 51.32
N SER A 577 -33.82 -35.33 51.49
CA SER A 577 -35.23 -35.47 51.86
C SER A 577 -35.38 -36.50 52.97
N ALA A 578 -35.54 -35.97 54.18
CA ALA A 578 -36.61 -36.25 55.13
C ALA A 578 -36.69 -37.62 55.88
N VAL A 579 -36.95 -37.44 57.18
CA VAL A 579 -37.72 -38.26 58.14
C VAL A 579 -36.97 -39.32 58.94
N ALA A 580 -36.70 -39.01 60.23
CA ALA A 580 -37.23 -39.76 61.38
C ALA A 580 -36.90 -39.06 62.72
N GLY A 581 -37.93 -38.83 63.55
CA GLY A 581 -37.80 -38.86 65.03
C GLY A 581 -37.79 -37.54 65.80
N ALA A 582 -38.96 -37.09 66.26
CA ALA A 582 -39.12 -36.49 67.61
C ALA A 582 -38.88 -37.59 68.69
N PRO A 583 -38.69 -37.32 70.01
CA PRO A 583 -39.00 -36.09 70.77
C PRO A 583 -37.96 -35.63 71.83
N GLU A 584 -38.23 -34.42 72.37
CA GLU A 584 -38.08 -33.90 73.76
C GLU A 584 -36.89 -34.30 74.65
N MET A 585 -36.17 -33.30 75.20
CA MET A 585 -36.32 -32.88 76.61
C MET A 585 -35.22 -31.89 77.05
N VAL A 586 -35.67 -30.83 77.75
CA VAL A 586 -34.96 -29.84 78.60
C VAL A 586 -34.14 -28.76 77.90
#